data_AF-A0A2G9T6Y5-F1
#
_entry.id   AF-A0A2G9T6Y5-F1
#
_cell.length_a   1.000
_cell.length_b   1.000
_cell.length_c   1.000
_cell.angle_alpha   90.00
_cell.angle_beta   90.00
_cell.angle_gamma   90.00
#
_symmetry.space_group_name_H-M   'P 1'
#
loop_
_entity.id
_entity.type
_entity.pdbx_description
1 polymer ?
#
loop_
_entity_poly.entity_id
_entity_poly.type
_entity_poly.pdbx_seq_one_letter_code
_entity_poly.pdbx_strand_id
1 'polypeptide(L)'
;MSVHIFANLYDNEMVFRAFCRDLIDRHVGRGLDPTLWKAFWGIWVAFLESKGATLTADQKAAWEKLGTLFNEECQLQLAKHGLPHT
;
A
#
# COMPACT_ATOMS: atom_id res chain seq x y z
N MET A 1 8.06 8.10 2.26
CA MET A 1 9.38 7.46 2.02
C MET A 1 9.28 5.98 1.67
N SER A 2 8.32 5.23 2.22
CA SER A 2 8.22 3.76 2.02
C SER A 2 7.76 3.29 0.63
N VAL A 3 7.25 4.15 -0.26
CA VAL A 3 6.69 3.73 -1.55
C VAL A 3 7.73 3.12 -2.48
N HIS A 4 8.94 3.69 -2.53
CA HIS A 4 10.04 3.11 -3.32
C HIS A 4 10.46 1.73 -2.79
N ILE A 5 10.38 1.51 -1.48
CA ILE A 5 10.68 0.21 -0.87
C ILE A 5 9.67 -0.83 -1.34
N PHE A 6 8.37 -0.52 -1.30
CA PHE A 6 7.34 -1.44 -1.81
C PHE A 6 7.53 -1.80 -3.27
N ALA A 7 7.87 -0.83 -4.13
CA ALA A 7 8.13 -1.10 -5.54
C ALA A 7 9.33 -2.04 -5.75
N ASN A 8 10.42 -1.87 -5.01
CA ASN A 8 11.62 -2.70 -5.14
C ASN A 8 11.47 -4.10 -4.50
N LEU A 9 10.58 -4.25 -3.52
CA LEU A 9 10.34 -5.53 -2.85
C LEU A 9 9.25 -6.38 -3.51
N TYR A 10 8.51 -5.83 -4.48
CA TYR A 10 7.28 -6.44 -4.99
C TYR A 10 7.45 -7.89 -5.44
N ASP A 11 8.55 -8.18 -6.15
CA ASP A 11 8.83 -9.53 -6.66
C ASP A 11 9.25 -10.53 -5.56
N ASN A 12 9.62 -10.04 -4.37
CA ASN A 12 9.85 -10.85 -3.18
C ASN A 12 8.65 -10.73 -2.23
N GLU A 13 7.56 -11.43 -2.58
CA GLU A 13 6.26 -11.31 -1.92
C GLU A 13 6.35 -11.50 -0.39
N MET A 14 7.16 -12.45 0.08
CA MET A 14 7.34 -12.69 1.52
C MET A 14 7.86 -11.44 2.25
N VAL A 15 8.87 -10.78 1.69
CA VAL A 15 9.48 -9.58 2.27
C VAL A 15 8.55 -8.36 2.08
N PHE A 16 7.88 -8.26 0.94
CA PHE A 16 6.86 -7.24 0.71
C PHE A 16 5.76 -7.30 1.78
N ARG A 17 5.18 -8.48 2.01
CA ARG A 17 4.13 -8.69 3.02
C ARG A 17 4.64 -8.42 4.43
N ALA A 18 5.87 -8.83 4.77
CA ALA A 18 6.47 -8.52 6.05
C ALA A 18 6.59 -7.01 6.29
N PHE A 19 6.97 -6.25 5.25
CA PHE A 19 7.06 -4.80 5.34
C PHE A 19 5.68 -4.11 5.42
N CYS A 20 4.63 -4.68 4.80
CA CYS A 20 3.25 -4.23 4.99
C CYS A 20 2.83 -4.37 6.46
N ARG A 21 3.14 -5.51 7.09
CA ARG A 21 2.82 -5.75 8.51
C ARG A 21 3.54 -4.78 9.45
N ASP A 22 4.85 -4.60 9.29
CA ASP A 22 5.62 -3.61 10.05
C ASP A 22 5.04 -2.19 9.89
N LEU A 23 4.61 -1.84 8.67
CA LEU A 23 3.96 -0.56 8.45
C LEU A 23 2.67 -0.44 9.27
N ILE A 24 1.79 -1.44 9.24
CA ILE A 24 0.55 -1.42 10.04
C ILE A 24 0.86 -1.33 11.52
N ASP A 25 1.82 -2.11 12.04
CA ASP A 25 2.19 -2.12 13.45
C ASP A 25 2.57 -0.70 13.94
N ARG A 26 3.29 0.07 13.11
CA ARG A 26 3.65 1.49 13.40
C ARG A 26 2.47 2.47 13.31
N HIS A 27 1.30 2.02 12.86
CA HIS A 27 0.08 2.82 12.63
C HIS A 27 -1.13 2.40 13.48
N VAL A 28 -1.09 1.28 14.22
CA VAL A 28 -2.19 0.74 15.06
C VAL A 28 -2.85 1.80 15.96
N GLY A 29 -2.07 2.71 16.54
CA GLY A 29 -2.58 3.74 17.46
C GLY A 29 -3.12 5.03 16.81
N ARG A 30 -3.17 5.11 15.48
CA ARG A 30 -3.47 6.37 14.77
C ARG A 30 -4.93 6.57 14.37
N GLY A 31 -5.79 5.58 14.62
CA GLY A 31 -7.23 5.68 14.32
C GLY A 31 -7.54 5.88 12.84
N LEU A 32 -6.73 5.32 11.94
CA LEU A 32 -6.94 5.44 10.51
C LEU A 32 -8.12 4.58 10.04
N ASP A 33 -8.92 5.13 9.13
CA ASP A 33 -9.95 4.37 8.43
C ASP A 33 -9.27 3.28 7.57
N PRO A 34 -9.66 1.99 7.70
CA PRO A 34 -9.03 0.89 6.98
C PRO A 34 -9.12 1.00 5.46
N THR A 35 -10.11 1.72 4.92
CA THR A 35 -10.26 1.91 3.47
C THR A 35 -9.13 2.75 2.86
N LEU A 36 -8.46 3.57 3.69
CA LEU A 36 -7.37 4.45 3.24
C LEU A 36 -6.14 3.67 2.75
N TRP A 37 -5.92 2.44 3.24
CA TRP A 37 -4.80 1.60 2.81
C TRP A 37 -4.87 1.25 1.32
N LYS A 38 -6.08 1.06 0.77
CA LYS A 38 -6.28 0.89 -0.67
C LYS A 38 -6.35 2.24 -1.39
N ALA A 39 -7.09 3.21 -0.85
CA ALA A 39 -7.31 4.50 -1.50
C ALA A 39 -6.01 5.29 -1.74
N PHE A 40 -5.00 5.11 -0.88
CA PHE A 40 -3.69 5.75 -1.00
C PHE A 40 -3.06 5.59 -2.38
N TRP A 41 -3.21 4.43 -3.04
CA TRP A 41 -2.52 4.15 -4.30
C TRP A 41 -3.04 4.99 -5.46
N GLY A 42 -4.34 5.30 -5.47
CA GLY A 42 -4.91 6.27 -6.41
C GLY A 42 -4.36 7.68 -6.20
N ILE A 43 -4.22 8.09 -4.92
CA ILE A 43 -3.62 9.38 -4.55
C ILE A 43 -2.14 9.43 -4.97
N TRP A 44 -1.40 8.34 -4.80
CA TRP A 44 0.01 8.25 -5.19
C TRP A 44 0.20 8.40 -6.70
N VAL A 45 -0.60 7.69 -7.51
CA VAL A 45 -0.55 7.82 -8.98
C VAL A 45 -0.87 9.25 -9.40
N ALA A 46 -1.94 9.85 -8.87
CA ALA A 46 -2.30 11.24 -9.15
C ALA A 46 -1.19 12.23 -8.72
N PHE A 47 -0.55 11.97 -7.59
CA PHE A 47 0.60 12.76 -7.12
C PHE A 47 1.76 12.70 -8.11
N LEU A 48 2.15 11.51 -8.58
CA LEU A 48 3.23 11.37 -9.57
C LEU A 48 2.94 12.19 -10.84
N GLU A 49 1.71 12.11 -11.36
CA GLU A 49 1.29 12.89 -12.52
C GLU A 49 1.31 14.40 -12.25
N SER A 50 0.87 14.83 -11.06
CA SER A 50 0.94 16.24 -10.64
C SER A 50 2.38 16.78 -10.56
N LYS A 51 3.38 15.89 -10.44
CA LYS A 51 4.82 16.21 -10.42
C LYS A 51 5.48 16.08 -11.79
N GLY A 52 4.70 15.87 -12.85
CA GLY A 52 5.17 15.83 -14.23
C GLY A 52 5.54 14.44 -14.74
N ALA A 53 5.32 13.37 -13.96
CA ALA A 53 5.48 12.02 -14.48
C ALA A 53 4.39 11.72 -15.51
N THR A 54 4.79 11.19 -16.67
CA THR A 54 3.84 10.65 -17.66
C THR A 54 3.79 9.13 -17.49
N LEU A 55 2.77 8.64 -16.77
CA LEU A 55 2.62 7.22 -16.49
C LEU A 55 1.88 6.51 -17.62
N THR A 56 2.44 5.42 -18.13
CA THR A 56 1.77 4.56 -19.11
C THR A 56 0.60 3.79 -18.46
N ALA A 57 -0.29 3.25 -19.30
CA ALA A 57 -1.36 2.38 -18.82
C ALA A 57 -0.81 1.18 -18.01
N ASP A 58 0.26 0.55 -18.48
CA ASP A 58 0.91 -0.57 -17.80
C ASP A 58 1.49 -0.17 -16.44
N GLN A 59 2.09 1.02 -16.32
CA GLN A 59 2.60 1.52 -15.05
C GLN A 59 1.48 1.82 -14.05
N LYS A 60 0.35 2.37 -14.51
CA LYS A 60 -0.83 2.58 -13.65
C LYS A 60 -1.42 1.25 -13.19
N ALA A 61 -1.53 0.27 -14.10
CA ALA A 61 -1.97 -1.08 -13.77
C ALA A 61 -1.03 -1.78 -12.78
N ALA A 62 0.28 -1.57 -12.92
CA ALA A 62 1.27 -2.10 -11.97
C ALA A 62 1.11 -1.49 -10.57
N TRP A 63 0.90 -0.18 -10.46
CA TRP A 63 0.59 0.46 -9.17
C TRP A 63 -0.71 -0.05 -8.56
N GLU A 64 -1.74 -0.27 -9.38
CA GLU A 64 -3.01 -0.82 -8.91
C GLU A 64 -2.85 -2.24 -8.37
N LYS A 65 -2.12 -3.09 -9.10
CA LYS A 65 -1.80 -4.46 -8.68
C LYS A 65 -0.99 -4.48 -7.37
N LEU A 66 0.02 -3.60 -7.26
CA LEU A 66 0.79 -3.42 -6.03
C LEU A 66 -0.10 -2.99 -4.87
N GLY A 67 -0.97 -2.00 -5.12
CA GLY A 67 -1.87 -1.47 -4.10
C GLY A 67 -2.92 -2.48 -3.62
N THR A 68 -3.36 -3.40 -4.49
CA THR A 68 -4.24 -4.50 -4.11
C THR A 68 -3.54 -5.47 -3.16
N LEU A 69 -2.35 -5.96 -3.54
CA LEU A 69 -1.55 -6.86 -2.70
C LEU A 69 -1.19 -6.23 -1.35
N PHE A 70 -0.81 -4.95 -1.38
CA PHE A 70 -0.56 -4.16 -0.17
C PHE A 70 -1.78 -4.12 0.75
N ASN A 71 -2.95 -3.77 0.20
CA ASN A 71 -4.17 -3.68 0.98
C ASN A 71 -4.54 -5.03 1.59
N GLU A 72 -4.52 -6.11 0.81
CA GLU A 72 -4.80 -7.46 1.32
C GLU A 72 -4.00 -7.78 2.60
N GLU A 73 -2.69 -7.58 2.58
CA GLU A 73 -1.85 -7.85 3.74
C GLU A 73 -2.12 -6.87 4.90
N CYS A 74 -2.37 -5.59 4.59
CA CYS A 74 -2.70 -4.59 5.60
C CYS A 74 -3.99 -4.93 6.35
N GLN A 75 -5.04 -5.36 5.64
CA GLN A 75 -6.31 -5.75 6.27
C GLN A 75 -6.14 -6.99 7.15
N LEU A 76 -5.36 -7.98 6.69
CA LEU A 76 -5.02 -9.15 7.51
C LEU A 76 -4.27 -8.77 8.79
N GLN A 77 -3.36 -7.79 8.73
CA GLN A 77 -2.63 -7.34 9.92
C GLN A 77 -3.51 -6.52 10.87
N LEU A 78 -4.40 -5.67 10.34
CA LEU A 78 -5.39 -4.95 11.16
C LEU A 78 -6.30 -5.93 11.91
N ALA A 79 -6.78 -6.98 11.24
CA ALA A 79 -7.59 -8.03 11.87
C ALA A 79 -6.84 -8.73 13.02
N LYS A 80 -5.54 -9.00 12.87
CA LYS A 80 -4.71 -9.57 13.95
C LYS A 80 -4.58 -8.67 15.17
N HIS A 81 -4.65 -7.35 14.99
CA HIS A 81 -4.66 -6.38 16.09
C HIS A 81 -6.05 -6.12 16.67
N GLY A 82 -7.09 -6.79 16.17
CA GLY A 82 -8.47 -6.54 16.60
C GLY A 82 -9.00 -5.16 16.16
N LEU A 83 -8.42 -4.57 15.11
CA LEU A 83 -8.80 -3.27 14.58
C LEU A 83 -9.84 -3.41 13.44
N PRO A 84 -10.59 -2.33 13.12
CA PRO A 84 -11.44 -2.28 11.95
C PRO A 84 -10.68 -2.64 10.67
N HIS A 85 -11.30 -3.45 9.82
CA HIS A 85 -10.75 -3.96 8.55
C HIS A 85 -11.89 -4.21 7.56
N THR A 86 -11.59 -4.24 6.26
CA THR A 86 -12.57 -4.37 5.16
C THR A 86 -12.05 -5.23 4.03
#